data_AF-A0A1Q7WGL8-F1
#
_entry.id   AF-A0A1Q7WGL8-F1
#
_cell.length_a   1.000
_cell.length_b   1.000
_cell.length_c   1.000
_cell.angle_alpha   90.00
_cell.angle_beta   90.00
_cell.angle_gamma   90.00
#
_symmetry.space_group_name_H-M   'P 1'
#
loop_
_entity.id
_entity.type
_entity.pdbx_description
1 polymer ?
#
loop_
_entity_poly.entity_id
_entity_poly.type
_entity_poly.pdbx_seq_one_letter_code
_entity_poly.pdbx_strand_id
1 'polypeptide(L)'
;MTTSPHHHARTVALFAGDLLPDQHPGRAQVRRAVATVLQRYGVRWCVTRMAAAFRVDPDGAASRLTWALLVVRDCYVRPEPISQTRCRTTGRPAGEFSAGADLWSARRAAPRCPFTVSRYRRSVS
;
A
#
# COMPACT_ATOMS: atom_id res chain seq x y z
N MET A 1 13.32 -14.23 6.11
CA MET A 1 12.41 -13.49 5.21
C MET A 1 13.00 -13.51 3.80
N THR A 2 12.64 -14.50 2.98
CA THR A 2 13.04 -14.54 1.57
C THR A 2 12.14 -13.61 0.78
N THR A 3 12.62 -12.42 0.43
CA THR A 3 11.96 -11.58 -0.56
C THR A 3 11.85 -12.36 -1.87
N SER A 4 10.64 -12.41 -2.45
CA SER A 4 10.40 -13.14 -3.70
C SER A 4 11.39 -12.69 -4.79
N PRO A 5 11.90 -13.59 -5.66
CA PRO A 5 12.86 -13.21 -6.71
C PRO A 5 12.35 -12.09 -7.64
N HIS A 6 11.03 -12.01 -7.84
CA HIS A 6 10.41 -10.91 -8.60
C HIS A 6 10.51 -9.56 -7.91
N HIS A 7 10.54 -9.52 -6.58
CA HIS A 7 10.73 -8.29 -5.82
C HIS A 7 12.09 -7.66 -6.13
N HIS A 8 13.15 -8.47 -6.08
CA HIS A 8 14.50 -8.01 -6.40
C HIS A 8 14.60 -7.50 -7.84
N ALA A 9 14.07 -8.26 -8.82
CA ALA A 9 14.04 -7.86 -10.23
C ALA A 9 13.31 -6.52 -10.46
N ARG A 10 12.19 -6.29 -9.78
CA ARG A 10 11.43 -5.03 -9.87
C ARG A 10 12.19 -3.86 -9.27
N THR A 11 12.84 -4.06 -8.11
CA THR A 11 13.64 -3.02 -7.45
C THR A 11 14.82 -2.59 -8.31
N VAL A 12 15.59 -3.53 -8.86
CA VAL A 12 16.77 -3.18 -9.69
C VAL A 12 16.36 -2.52 -11.00
N ALA A 13 15.23 -2.91 -11.58
CA ALA A 13 14.69 -2.27 -12.78
C ALA A 13 14.20 -0.85 -12.52
N LEU A 14 13.52 -0.61 -11.39
CA LEU A 14 13.07 0.73 -11.02
C LEU A 14 14.28 1.65 -10.73
N PHE A 15 15.30 1.12 -10.07
CA PHE A 15 16.56 1.84 -9.84
C PHE A 15 17.23 2.26 -11.15
N ALA A 16 17.34 1.32 -12.10
CA ALA A 16 18.03 1.51 -13.37
C ALA A 16 17.20 2.31 -14.39
N GLY A 17 15.90 2.51 -14.15
CA GLY A 17 15.02 3.32 -14.99
C GLY A 17 15.10 4.81 -14.67
N ASP A 18 14.52 5.62 -15.55
CA ASP A 18 14.57 7.08 -15.50
C ASP A 18 13.49 7.72 -14.61
N LEU A 19 12.75 6.89 -13.88
CA LEU A 19 11.69 7.35 -12.98
C LEU A 19 12.33 8.02 -11.76
N LEU A 20 11.98 9.28 -11.51
CA LEU A 20 12.50 10.06 -10.39
C LEU A 20 11.55 10.06 -9.19
N PRO A 21 12.07 10.18 -7.95
CA PRO A 21 11.26 10.30 -6.75
C PRO A 21 10.27 11.48 -6.81
N ASP A 22 10.71 12.62 -7.34
CA ASP A 22 9.95 13.88 -7.32
C ASP A 22 8.70 13.86 -8.20
N GLN A 23 8.64 12.94 -9.16
CA GLN A 23 7.51 12.84 -10.11
C GLN A 23 6.27 12.17 -9.50
N HIS A 24 6.33 11.72 -8.23
CA HIS A 24 5.22 11.05 -7.54
C HIS A 24 4.48 10.02 -8.41
N PRO A 25 5.21 9.04 -9.00
CA PRO A 25 4.65 8.19 -10.02
C PRO A 25 3.55 7.28 -9.47
N GLY A 26 2.40 7.24 -10.16
CA GLY A 26 1.30 6.35 -9.79
C GLY A 26 1.67 4.87 -9.95
N ARG A 27 1.01 3.98 -9.20
CA ARG A 27 1.29 2.52 -9.19
C ARG A 27 1.31 1.88 -10.59
N ALA A 28 0.40 2.30 -11.47
CA ALA A 28 0.34 1.81 -12.84
C ALA A 28 1.54 2.26 -13.69
N GLN A 29 2.03 3.48 -13.47
CA GLN A 29 3.18 4.03 -14.15
C GLN A 29 4.46 3.32 -13.72
N VAL A 30 4.64 3.09 -12.41
CA VAL A 30 5.75 2.29 -11.87
C VAL A 30 5.76 0.91 -12.50
N ARG A 31 4.62 0.22 -12.54
CA ARG A 31 4.50 -1.12 -13.12
C ARG A 31 4.89 -1.16 -14.59
N ARG A 32 4.45 -0.17 -15.37
CA ARG A 32 4.81 -0.04 -16.80
C ARG A 32 6.30 0.23 -16.97
N ALA A 33 6.84 1.21 -16.24
CA ALA A 33 8.26 1.55 -16.33
C ALA A 33 9.16 0.35 -16.01
N VAL A 34 8.86 -0.37 -14.94
CA VAL A 34 9.59 -1.59 -14.55
C VAL A 34 9.48 -2.67 -15.64
N ALA A 35 8.29 -2.90 -16.18
CA ALA A 35 8.09 -3.87 -17.26
C ALA A 35 8.91 -3.50 -18.51
N THR A 36 8.87 -2.23 -18.93
CA THR A 36 9.62 -1.73 -20.09
C THR A 36 11.12 -1.89 -19.90
N VAL A 37 11.66 -1.53 -18.74
CA VAL A 37 13.10 -1.67 -18.44
C VAL A 37 13.52 -3.13 -18.46
N LEU A 38 12.74 -4.01 -17.84
CA LEU A 38 13.01 -5.44 -17.82
C LEU A 38 12.93 -6.08 -19.21
N GLN A 39 11.96 -5.69 -20.03
CA GLN A 39 11.81 -6.19 -21.40
C GLN A 39 12.95 -5.73 -22.31
N ARG A 40 13.40 -4.47 -22.15
CA ARG A 40 14.39 -3.87 -23.04
C ARG A 40 15.83 -4.26 -22.70
N TYR A 41 16.16 -4.38 -21.41
CA TYR A 41 17.55 -4.55 -20.96
C TYR A 41 17.77 -5.83 -20.14
N GLY A 42 16.72 -6.38 -19.55
CA GLY A 42 16.80 -7.54 -18.65
C GLY A 42 17.40 -7.22 -17.28
N VAL A 43 17.26 -8.18 -16.36
CA VAL A 43 17.67 -8.03 -14.94
C VAL A 43 19.18 -7.86 -14.81
N ARG A 44 19.97 -8.63 -15.56
CA ARG A 44 21.44 -8.62 -15.46
C ARG A 44 22.01 -7.24 -15.76
N TRP A 45 21.53 -6.59 -16.81
CA TRP A 45 21.96 -5.24 -17.16
C TRP A 45 21.59 -4.22 -16.08
N CYS A 46 20.39 -4.34 -15.49
CA CYS A 46 19.96 -3.47 -14.39
C CYS A 46 20.88 -3.59 -13.17
N VAL A 47 21.29 -4.81 -12.82
CA VAL A 47 22.24 -5.05 -11.71
C VAL A 47 23.61 -4.45 -12.03
N THR A 48 24.10 -4.61 -13.26
CA THR A 48 25.38 -4.00 -13.68
C THR A 48 25.33 -2.48 -13.62
N ARG A 49 24.22 -1.85 -14.07
CA ARG A 49 24.04 -0.39 -13.99
C ARG A 49 23.96 0.08 -12.53
N MET A 50 23.30 -0.67 -11.66
CA MET A 50 23.27 -0.40 -10.23
C MET A 50 24.67 -0.45 -9.61
N ALA A 51 25.43 -1.51 -9.86
CA ALA A 51 26.80 -1.61 -9.37
C ALA A 51 27.68 -0.47 -9.89
N ALA A 52 27.50 -0.04 -11.14
CA ALA A 52 28.21 1.12 -11.69
C ALA A 52 27.85 2.42 -10.96
N ALA A 53 26.57 2.66 -10.66
CA ALA A 53 26.13 3.84 -9.93
C ALA A 53 26.73 3.90 -8.51
N PHE A 54 26.73 2.77 -7.80
CA PHE A 54 27.34 2.67 -6.46
C PHE A 54 28.85 2.92 -6.44
N ARG A 55 29.56 2.69 -7.57
CA ARG A 55 30.98 3.03 -7.67
C ARG A 55 31.25 4.53 -7.86
N VAL A 56 30.28 5.27 -8.38
CA VAL A 56 30.42 6.71 -8.66
C VAL A 56 29.98 7.53 -7.46
N ASP A 57 28.79 7.25 -6.93
CA ASP A 57 28.23 7.94 -5.78
C ASP A 57 27.44 6.92 -4.93
N PRO A 58 28.05 6.40 -3.85
CA PRO A 58 27.41 5.39 -3.03
C PRO A 58 26.21 5.96 -2.24
N ASP A 59 26.27 7.22 -1.81
CA ASP A 59 25.22 7.84 -0.98
C ASP A 59 23.98 8.18 -1.81
N GLY A 60 24.16 8.76 -3.01
CA GLY A 60 23.07 8.99 -3.95
C GLY A 60 22.45 7.68 -4.46
N ALA A 61 23.28 6.67 -4.74
CA ALA A 61 22.79 5.35 -5.11
C ALA A 61 22.02 4.67 -3.97
N ALA A 62 22.49 4.74 -2.72
CA ALA A 62 21.78 4.21 -1.57
C ALA A 62 20.42 4.89 -1.36
N SER A 63 20.37 6.22 -1.51
CA SER A 63 19.14 7.00 -1.42
C SER A 63 18.13 6.58 -2.50
N ARG A 64 18.59 6.43 -3.75
CA ARG A 64 17.74 5.97 -4.88
C ARG A 64 17.28 4.53 -4.70
N LEU A 65 18.12 3.64 -4.18
CA LEU A 65 17.76 2.25 -3.91
C LEU A 65 16.71 2.15 -2.79
N THR A 66 16.86 2.93 -1.73
CA THR A 66 15.90 3.01 -0.63
C THR A 66 14.54 3.46 -1.13
N TRP A 67 14.50 4.51 -1.95
CA TRP A 67 13.27 4.93 -2.62
C TRP A 67 12.66 3.81 -3.48
N ALA A 68 13.47 3.14 -4.30
CA ALA A 68 12.99 2.07 -5.17
C ALA A 68 12.40 0.89 -4.37
N LEU A 69 12.99 0.54 -3.23
CA LEU A 69 12.48 -0.48 -2.31
C LEU A 69 11.11 -0.09 -1.74
N LEU A 70 10.96 1.16 -1.28
CA LEU A 70 9.69 1.66 -0.75
C LEU A 70 8.59 1.68 -1.81
N VAL A 71 8.90 2.15 -3.01
CA VAL A 71 7.93 2.22 -4.12
C VAL A 71 7.53 0.82 -4.60
N VAL A 72 8.47 -0.10 -4.76
CA VAL A 72 8.15 -1.49 -5.13
C VAL A 72 7.32 -2.16 -4.04
N ARG A 73 7.64 -1.93 -2.77
CA ARG A 73 6.84 -2.41 -1.66
C ARG A 73 5.40 -1.86 -1.74
N ASP A 74 5.19 -0.55 -1.88
CA ASP A 74 3.84 0.03 -1.97
C ASP A 74 3.06 -0.45 -3.21
N CYS A 75 3.73 -0.57 -4.36
CA CYS A 75 3.09 -0.90 -5.62
C CYS A 75 2.75 -2.39 -5.77
N TYR A 76 3.49 -3.27 -5.11
CA TYR A 76 3.41 -4.73 -5.35
C TYR A 76 3.09 -5.56 -4.09
N VAL A 77 3.23 -5.00 -2.88
CA VAL A 77 2.56 -5.61 -1.73
C VAL A 77 1.08 -5.44 -1.97
N ARG A 78 0.37 -6.56 -2.10
CA ARG A 78 -1.09 -6.55 -2.11
C ARG A 78 -1.49 -5.84 -0.81
N PRO A 79 -2.21 -4.71 -0.84
CA PRO A 79 -2.86 -4.27 0.37
C PRO A 79 -3.71 -5.46 0.77
N GLU A 80 -3.38 -6.11 1.89
CA GLU A 80 -4.38 -6.99 2.48
C GLU A 80 -5.62 -6.11 2.57
N PRO A 81 -6.75 -6.53 1.99
CA PRO A 81 -7.98 -5.84 2.31
C PRO A 81 -7.97 -5.80 3.82
N ILE A 82 -8.00 -4.59 4.40
CA ILE A 82 -8.21 -4.43 5.83
C ILE A 82 -9.43 -5.31 6.04
N SER A 83 -9.23 -6.49 6.64
CA SER A 83 -10.35 -7.33 7.00
C SER A 83 -11.19 -6.36 7.77
N GLN A 84 -12.42 -6.13 7.33
CA GLN A 84 -13.41 -5.45 8.15
C GLN A 84 -13.46 -6.33 9.37
N THR A 85 -12.54 -6.11 10.31
CA THR A 85 -12.51 -6.67 11.64
C THR A 85 -13.82 -6.12 12.09
N ARG A 86 -14.79 -7.04 12.02
CA ARG A 86 -16.15 -6.93 12.47
C ARG A 86 -16.09 -5.91 13.56
N CYS A 87 -16.93 -4.88 13.50
CA CYS A 87 -17.32 -4.21 14.71
C CYS A 87 -17.54 -5.34 15.72
N ARG A 88 -16.55 -5.58 16.58
CA ARG A 88 -16.76 -6.32 17.80
C ARG A 88 -17.57 -5.27 18.51
N THR A 89 -18.88 -5.34 18.30
CA THR A 89 -19.84 -5.23 19.37
C THR A 89 -19.25 -6.08 20.48
N THR A 90 -18.30 -5.53 21.22
CA THR A 90 -18.28 -5.68 22.65
C THR A 90 -19.58 -5.02 23.06
N GLY A 91 -20.67 -5.78 22.87
CA GLY A 91 -21.85 -5.64 23.68
C GLY A 91 -21.31 -5.85 25.07
N ARG A 92 -20.95 -4.74 25.70
CA ARG A 92 -20.92 -4.63 27.15
C ARG A 92 -22.29 -5.17 27.57
N PRO A 93 -22.36 -6.30 28.29
CA PRO A 93 -23.65 -6.77 28.76
C PRO A 93 -24.23 -5.63 29.61
N ALA A 94 -25.47 -5.27 29.30
CA ALA A 94 -26.27 -4.40 30.11
C ALA A 94 -26.44 -5.07 31.48
N GLY A 95 -25.49 -4.80 32.38
CA GLY A 95 -25.62 -5.05 33.79
C GLY A 95 -26.56 -4.01 34.37
N GLU A 96 -27.78 -4.50 34.65
CA GLU A 96 -28.77 -4.03 35.61
C GLU A 96 -29.52 -2.72 35.36
N PHE A 97 -30.81 -2.91 35.09
CA PHE A 97 -31.86 -1.92 35.21
C PHE A 97 -31.90 -1.36 36.65
N SER A 98 -31.85 -0.04 36.78
CA SER A 98 -32.64 0.65 37.81
C SER A 98 -33.70 1.47 37.10
N ALA A 99 -34.94 1.04 37.31
CA ALA A 99 -36.16 1.63 36.78
C ALA A 99 -36.33 3.07 37.30
N GLY A 100 -36.64 3.98 36.37
CA GLY A 100 -36.97 5.36 36.69
C GLY A 100 -37.35 6.16 35.45
N ALA A 101 -38.62 6.00 35.06
CA ALA A 101 -39.44 6.93 34.25
C ALA A 101 -39.17 7.13 32.73
N ASP A 102 -40.29 7.02 32.01
CA ASP A 102 -40.66 7.59 30.70
C ASP A 102 -40.35 6.83 29.38
N LEU A 103 -41.34 6.00 29.02
CA LEU A 103 -41.46 5.18 27.81
C LEU A 103 -41.70 5.96 26.47
N TRP A 104 -41.47 7.28 26.40
CA TRP A 104 -41.69 8.04 25.15
C TRP A 104 -40.40 8.49 24.42
N SER A 105 -39.21 8.40 25.04
CA SER A 105 -37.96 8.88 24.42
C SER A 105 -37.03 7.80 23.86
N ALA A 106 -37.38 6.51 24.01
CA ALA A 106 -36.53 5.38 23.65
C ALA A 106 -36.49 5.01 22.14
N ARG A 107 -36.98 5.87 21.23
CA ARG A 107 -36.81 5.68 19.77
C ARG A 107 -35.68 6.52 19.16
N ARG A 108 -34.93 7.29 19.96
CA ARG A 108 -33.85 8.18 19.48
C ARG A 108 -32.45 7.89 20.03
N ALA A 109 -32.22 6.71 20.60
CA ALA A 109 -30.91 6.33 21.16
C ALA A 109 -30.36 5.02 20.58
N ALA A 110 -30.53 4.79 19.27
CA ALA A 110 -29.65 3.84 18.59
C ALA A 110 -28.31 4.56 18.33
N PRO A 111 -27.15 4.02 18.74
CA PRO A 111 -25.87 4.59 18.36
C PRO A 111 -25.77 4.51 16.83
N ARG A 112 -25.90 5.66 16.17
CA ARG A 112 -25.62 5.77 14.74
C ARG A 112 -24.14 5.44 14.58
N CYS A 113 -23.84 4.36 13.87
CA CYS A 113 -22.48 4.06 13.45
C CYS A 113 -21.88 5.32 12.80
N PRO A 114 -20.72 5.83 13.26
CA PRO A 114 -20.14 7.07 12.73
C PRO A 114 -19.62 6.91 11.30
N PHE A 115 -19.47 5.67 10.82
CA PHE A 115 -19.22 5.39 9.43
C PHE A 115 -20.54 5.31 8.67
N THR A 116 -20.96 6.43 8.09
CA THR A 116 -21.83 6.43 6.92
C THR A 116 -21.20 5.52 5.88
N VAL A 117 -21.94 4.49 5.43
CA VAL A 117 -21.53 3.63 4.33
C VAL A 117 -21.59 4.46 3.05
N SER A 118 -20.56 5.29 2.83
CA SER A 118 -20.34 5.93 1.54
C SER A 118 -20.00 4.83 0.55
N ARG A 119 -21.03 4.45 -0.22
CA ARG A 119 -20.96 3.59 -1.40
C ARG A 119 -19.71 3.91 -2.22
N TYR A 120 -18.66 3.11 -2.09
CA TYR A 120 -17.65 3.04 -3.13
C TYR A 120 -18.13 2.05 -4.19
N ARG A 121 -18.99 2.56 -5.08
CA ARG A 121 -19.26 1.99 -6.38
C ARG A 121 -18.10 2.39 -7.28
N ARG A 122 -17.14 1.50 -7.52
CA ARG A 122 -16.35 1.55 -8.75
C ARG A 122 -16.13 0.14 -9.28
N SER A 123 -17.02 -0.18 -10.21
CA SER A 123 -16.89 -1.17 -11.26
C SER A 123 -15.50 -1.04 -11.91
N VAL A 124 -14.82 -2.16 -12.09
CA VAL A 124 -13.73 -2.27 -13.06
C VAL A 124 -14.27 -3.20 -14.14
N SER A 125 -14.60 -2.60 -15.28
CA SER A 125 -14.79 -3.29 -16.57
C SER A 125 -13.44 -3.72 -17.13
#